data_AF-K0VZK3-F1
#
_entry.id   AF-K0VZK3-F1
#
_cell.length_a   1.000
_cell.length_b   1.000
_cell.length_c   1.000
_cell.angle_alpha   90.00
_cell.angle_beta   90.00
_cell.angle_gamma   90.00
#
_symmetry.space_group_name_H-M   'P 1'
#
loop_
_entity.id
_entity.type
_entity.pdbx_description
1 polymer ?
#
loop_
_entity_poly.entity_id
_entity_poly.type
_entity_poly.pdbx_seq_one_letter_code
_entity_poly.pdbx_strand_id
1 'polypeptide(L)'
;APYGIWTEEVLKASANAELTAVHWSVDPRDWSLPGADAIVNDVLQSVRPGSIVLLHDGCPSSEMQQGTDRSLRHQTIMALSRIIPALHDRGFVFRSLTREF
;
A
#
# COMPACT_ATOMS: atom_id res chain seq x y z
N ALA A 1 4.99 5.03 9.60
CA ALA A 1 6.29 4.53 10.05
C ALA A 1 6.63 3.25 9.28
N PRO A 2 7.92 2.98 8.99
CA PRO A 2 8.34 1.73 8.36
C PRO A 2 7.79 0.51 9.12
N TYR A 3 7.41 -0.52 8.38
CA TYR A 3 6.81 -1.76 8.93
C TYR A 3 5.51 -1.55 9.74
N GLY A 4 4.92 -0.35 9.73
CA GLY A 4 3.73 -0.04 10.53
C GLY A 4 4.01 0.15 12.03
N ILE A 5 5.28 0.20 12.44
CA ILE A 5 5.67 0.28 13.83
C ILE A 5 5.57 1.73 14.30
N TRP A 6 4.51 2.05 15.04
CA TRP A 6 4.31 3.35 15.66
C TRP A 6 4.61 3.28 17.16
N THR A 7 5.65 3.98 17.60
CA THR A 7 5.94 4.18 19.03
C THR A 7 5.48 5.57 19.46
N GLU A 8 5.31 5.77 20.77
CA GLU A 8 4.99 7.09 21.32
C GLU A 8 6.04 8.14 20.91
N GLU A 9 7.32 7.75 20.87
CA GLU A 9 8.40 8.60 20.41
C GLU A 9 8.24 9.02 18.94
N VAL A 10 7.93 8.07 18.04
CA VAL A 10 7.70 8.36 16.63
C VAL A 10 6.47 9.26 16.43
N LEU A 11 5.40 9.03 17.19
CA LEU A 11 4.20 9.87 17.15
C LEU A 11 4.48 11.29 17.66
N LYS A 12 5.20 11.44 18.77
CA LYS A 12 5.63 12.75 19.28
C LYS A 12 6.55 13.48 18.31
N ALA A 13 7.54 12.78 17.75
CA ALA A 13 8.45 13.35 16.76
C ALA A 13 7.68 13.83 15.51
N SER A 14 6.71 13.03 15.04
CA SER A 14 5.85 13.41 13.91
C SER A 14 5.03 14.66 14.24
N ALA A 15 4.39 14.70 15.40
CA ALA A 15 3.59 15.85 15.84
C ALA A 15 4.44 17.13 15.99
N ASN A 16 5.64 17.02 16.57
CA ASN A 16 6.58 18.14 16.72
C ASN A 16 7.09 18.67 15.37
N ALA A 17 7.13 17.81 14.34
CA ALA A 17 7.45 18.19 12.96
C ALA A 17 6.21 18.66 12.18
N GLU A 18 5.07 18.83 12.84
CA GLU A 18 3.77 19.16 12.25
C GLU A 18 3.29 18.15 11.19
N LEU A 19 3.72 16.89 11.29
CA LEU A 19 3.30 15.83 10.38
C LEU A 19 2.10 15.05 10.92
N THR A 20 1.17 14.71 10.03
CA THR A 20 0.07 13.79 10.35
C THR A 20 0.54 12.35 10.13
N ALA A 21 0.52 11.54 11.18
CA ALA A 21 0.79 10.11 11.06
C ALA A 21 -0.40 9.41 10.37
N VAL A 22 -0.15 8.76 9.24
CA VAL A 22 -1.15 8.00 8.50
C VAL A 22 -0.76 6.52 8.46
N HIS A 23 -1.73 5.66 8.78
CA HIS A 23 -1.61 4.22 8.61
C HIS A 23 -2.54 3.74 7.49
N TRP A 24 -2.33 2.50 7.04
CA TRP A 24 -3.21 1.87 6.07
C TRP A 24 -4.34 1.09 6.78
N SER A 25 -5.38 0.78 6.02
CA SER A 25 -6.52 -0.05 6.46
C SER A 25 -6.62 -1.38 5.71
N VAL A 26 -5.96 -1.48 4.56
CA VAL A 26 -5.91 -2.67 3.70
C VAL A 26 -4.45 -2.92 3.33
N ASP A 27 -3.98 -4.14 3.56
CA ASP A 27 -2.63 -4.59 3.24
C ASP A 27 -2.69 -5.96 2.55
N PRO A 28 -2.63 -5.99 1.20
CA PRO A 28 -2.63 -7.23 0.44
C PRO A 28 -1.28 -7.96 0.47
N ARG A 29 -0.30 -7.44 1.24
CA ARG A 29 1.04 -8.00 1.39
C ARG A 29 1.75 -8.23 0.05
N ASP A 30 1.61 -7.26 -0.86
CA ASP A 30 2.22 -7.34 -2.19
C ASP A 30 3.76 -7.49 -2.12
N TRP A 31 4.38 -6.99 -1.06
CA TRP A 31 5.79 -7.17 -0.76
C TRP A 31 6.22 -8.65 -0.67
N SER A 32 5.32 -9.57 -0.28
CA SER A 32 5.61 -10.99 -0.07
C SER A 32 5.54 -11.83 -1.36
N LEU A 33 5.32 -11.19 -2.52
CA LEU A 33 5.21 -11.86 -3.82
C LEU A 33 4.08 -12.92 -3.94
N PRO A 34 2.83 -12.66 -3.49
CA PRO A 34 1.76 -13.67 -3.50
C PRO A 34 1.12 -13.92 -4.88
N GLY A 35 1.49 -13.15 -5.91
CA GLY A 35 0.88 -13.17 -7.24
C GLY A 35 -0.22 -12.12 -7.42
N ALA A 36 -0.40 -11.66 -8.66
CA ALA A 36 -1.33 -10.57 -8.99
C ALA A 36 -2.80 -10.89 -8.63
N ASP A 37 -3.26 -12.13 -8.86
CA ASP A 37 -4.63 -12.53 -8.50
C ASP A 37 -4.90 -12.45 -7.00
N ALA A 38 -3.94 -12.85 -6.18
CA ALA A 38 -4.07 -12.77 -4.72
C ALA A 38 -4.18 -11.31 -4.26
N ILE A 39 -3.35 -10.42 -4.81
CA ILE A 39 -3.39 -8.98 -4.51
C ILE A 39 -4.74 -8.38 -4.92
N VAL A 40 -5.22 -8.68 -6.14
CA VAL A 40 -6.50 -8.19 -6.64
C VAL A 40 -7.65 -8.63 -5.73
N ASN A 41 -7.70 -9.92 -5.40
CA ASN A 41 -8.78 -10.48 -4.59
C ASN A 41 -8.80 -9.88 -3.18
N ASP A 42 -7.63 -9.78 -2.53
CA ASP A 42 -7.54 -9.25 -1.17
C ASP A 42 -7.98 -7.77 -1.11
N VAL A 43 -7.52 -6.95 -2.05
CA VAL A 43 -7.94 -5.54 -2.14
C VAL A 43 -9.45 -5.45 -2.38
N LEU A 44 -9.97 -6.13 -3.40
CA LEU A 44 -11.38 -6.01 -3.78
C LEU A 44 -12.36 -6.57 -2.74
N GLN A 45 -11.91 -7.47 -1.86
CA GLN A 45 -12.72 -7.98 -0.75
C GLN A 45 -12.65 -7.10 0.50
N SER A 46 -11.52 -6.39 0.70
CA SER A 46 -11.26 -5.65 1.93
C SER A 46 -11.64 -4.17 1.89
N VAL A 47 -11.67 -3.56 0.68
CA VAL A 47 -11.95 -2.13 0.55
C VAL A 47 -13.39 -1.77 0.97
N ARG A 48 -13.50 -0.61 1.61
CA ARG A 48 -14.75 0.10 1.94
C ARG A 48 -14.55 1.60 1.74
N PRO A 49 -15.62 2.42 1.70
CA PRO A 49 -15.45 3.88 1.66
C PRO A 49 -14.51 4.36 2.77
N GLY A 50 -13.50 5.15 2.40
CA GLY A 50 -12.45 5.63 3.31
C GLY A 50 -11.23 4.71 3.49
N SER A 51 -11.16 3.56 2.79
CA SER A 51 -9.99 2.69 2.85
C SER A 51 -8.71 3.36 2.32
N ILE A 52 -7.61 3.16 3.03
CA ILE A 52 -6.23 3.42 2.60
C ILE A 52 -5.57 2.06 2.32
N VAL A 53 -5.14 1.84 1.07
CA VAL A 53 -4.52 0.58 0.62
C VAL A 53 -2.99 0.78 0.57
N LEU A 54 -2.23 -0.09 1.24
CA LEU A 54 -0.77 -0.12 1.16
C LEU A 54 -0.31 -0.98 -0.03
N LEU A 55 0.59 -0.45 -0.86
CA LEU A 55 1.29 -1.16 -1.94
C LEU A 55 2.74 -0.68 -2.02
N HIS A 56 3.62 -1.47 -2.61
CA HIS A 56 5.06 -1.21 -2.68
C HIS A 56 5.58 -1.13 -4.12
N ASP A 57 6.43 -0.14 -4.40
CA ASP A 57 7.16 0.03 -5.67
C ASP A 57 8.66 -0.30 -5.55
N GLY A 58 9.15 -0.64 -4.35
CA GLY A 58 10.54 -1.03 -4.09
C GLY A 58 10.68 -2.15 -3.06
N CYS A 59 11.91 -2.62 -2.83
CA CYS A 59 12.26 -3.50 -1.71
C CYS A 59 13.52 -3.01 -0.98
N PRO A 60 13.70 -3.39 0.29
CA PRO A 60 14.97 -3.21 1.00
C PRO A 60 16.14 -3.82 0.22
N SER A 61 17.33 -3.23 0.32
CA SER A 61 18.54 -3.74 -0.33
C SER A 61 18.88 -5.17 0.08
N SER A 62 18.55 -5.57 1.30
CA SER A 62 18.69 -6.94 1.82
C SER A 62 17.78 -7.96 1.14
N GLU A 63 16.68 -7.52 0.53
CA GLU A 63 15.73 -8.35 -0.21
C GLU A 63 16.00 -8.32 -1.72
N MET A 64 16.99 -7.53 -2.16
CA MET A 64 17.35 -7.38 -3.56
C MET A 64 18.21 -8.58 -4.01
N GLN A 65 17.56 -9.63 -4.52
CA GLN A 65 18.26 -10.77 -5.13
C GLN A 65 18.74 -10.39 -6.53
N GLN A 66 20.06 -10.30 -6.69
CA GLN A 66 20.68 -10.07 -7.99
C GLN A 66 20.24 -11.13 -9.01
N GLY A 67 19.87 -10.67 -10.21
CA GLY A 67 19.44 -11.55 -11.30
C GLY A 67 18.00 -12.08 -11.19
N THR A 68 17.20 -11.61 -10.23
CA THR A 68 15.78 -11.97 -10.12
C THR A 68 14.87 -10.79 -10.41
N ASP A 69 13.75 -11.04 -11.08
CA ASP A 69 12.68 -10.07 -11.35
C ASP A 69 11.88 -9.69 -10.08
N ARG A 70 12.26 -10.24 -8.92
CA ARG A 70 11.61 -9.98 -7.62
C ARG A 70 11.69 -8.51 -7.21
N SER A 71 12.67 -7.77 -7.73
CA SER A 71 12.85 -6.35 -7.47
C SER A 71 11.91 -5.45 -8.29
N LEU A 72 11.28 -5.94 -9.37
CA LEU A 72 10.52 -5.07 -10.29
C LEU A 72 9.05 -4.87 -9.92
N ARG A 73 8.58 -5.48 -8.82
CA ARG A 73 7.17 -5.36 -8.33
C ARG A 73 6.13 -5.58 -9.44
N HIS A 74 6.44 -6.42 -10.44
CA HIS A 74 5.62 -6.63 -11.63
C HIS A 74 4.19 -7.08 -11.30
N GLN A 75 4.03 -7.98 -10.32
CA GLN A 75 2.72 -8.43 -9.86
C GLN A 75 1.85 -7.30 -9.27
N THR A 76 2.45 -6.30 -8.63
CA THR A 76 1.74 -5.14 -8.08
C THR A 76 1.23 -4.27 -9.21
N ILE A 77 2.07 -4.05 -10.24
CA ILE A 77 1.69 -3.33 -11.46
C ILE A 77 0.55 -4.07 -12.20
N MET A 78 0.66 -5.40 -12.35
CA MET A 78 -0.37 -6.24 -12.95
C MET A 78 -1.66 -6.28 -12.13
N ALA A 79 -1.58 -6.17 -10.79
CA ALA A 79 -2.75 -6.05 -9.94
C ALA A 79 -3.42 -4.68 -10.09
N LEU A 80 -2.64 -3.59 -10.14
CA LEU A 80 -3.15 -2.23 -10.30
C LEU A 80 -3.94 -2.03 -11.58
N SER A 81 -3.50 -2.64 -12.70
CA SER A 81 -4.23 -2.58 -13.97
C SER A 81 -5.63 -3.21 -13.92
N ARG A 82 -5.92 -4.03 -12.89
CA ARG A 82 -7.21 -4.68 -12.64
C ARG A 82 -7.98 -4.03 -11.48
N ILE A 83 -7.29 -3.66 -10.41
CA ILE A 83 -7.89 -3.03 -9.22
C ILE A 83 -8.52 -1.68 -9.57
N ILE A 84 -7.78 -0.82 -10.26
CA ILE A 84 -8.22 0.56 -10.57
C ILE A 84 -9.54 0.56 -11.35
N PRO A 85 -9.66 -0.11 -12.51
CA PRO A 85 -10.94 -0.14 -13.23
C PRO A 85 -12.05 -0.83 -12.43
N ALA A 86 -11.77 -1.95 -11.76
CA ALA A 86 -12.79 -2.65 -10.97
C ALA A 86 -13.35 -1.80 -9.82
N LEU A 87 -12.52 -0.95 -9.19
CA LEU A 87 -12.96 -0.03 -8.15
C LEU A 87 -13.75 1.15 -8.73
N HIS A 88 -13.35 1.69 -9.88
CA HIS A 88 -14.15 2.69 -10.60
C HIS A 88 -15.54 2.14 -10.98
N ASP A 89 -15.61 0.91 -11.49
CA ASP A 89 -16.89 0.26 -11.85
C ASP A 89 -17.80 0.06 -10.63
N ARG A 90 -17.22 -0.07 -9.43
CA ARG A 90 -17.93 -0.13 -8.14
C ARG A 90 -18.25 1.25 -7.55
N GLY A 91 -17.95 2.34 -8.26
CA GLY A 91 -18.25 3.71 -7.83
C GLY A 91 -17.24 4.32 -6.85
N PHE A 92 -16.08 3.69 -6.63
CA PHE A 92 -15.00 4.29 -5.85
C PHE A 92 -14.29 5.38 -6.66
N VAL A 93 -13.76 6.36 -5.93
CA VAL A 93 -12.85 7.37 -6.48
C VAL A 93 -11.54 7.33 -5.71
N PHE A 94 -10.42 7.52 -6.41
CA PHE A 94 -9.12 7.66 -5.78
C PHE A 94 -8.88 9.13 -5.40
N ARG A 95 -8.30 9.33 -4.22
CA ARG A 95 -7.94 10.64 -3.67
C ARG A 95 -6.53 10.57 -3.12
N SER A 96 -5.79 11.66 -3.24
CA SER A 96 -4.56 11.83 -2.49
C SER A 96 -4.88 12.02 -1.01
N LEU A 97 -4.00 11.53 -0.15
CA LEU A 97 -4.01 11.92 1.25
C LEU A 97 -3.57 13.38 1.31
N THR A 98 -4.48 14.27 1.71
CA THR A 98 -4.19 15.68 1.95
C THR A 98 -4.44 16.00 3.42
N ARG A 99 -3.95 17.16 3.86
CA ARG A 99 -4.09 17.61 5.24
C ARG A 99 -5.51 18.05 5.59
N GLU A 100 -6.42 18.09 4.61
CA GLU A 100 -7.81 18.53 4.77
C GLU A 100 -8.74 17.32 4.84
N PHE A 101 -9.01 16.85 6.06
CA PHE A 101 -10.14 15.99 6.40
C PHE A 101 -10.87 16.61 7.59
#